data_AF-A0A850W103-F1
#
_entry.id   AF-A0A850W103-F1
#
_cell.length_a   1.000
_cell.length_b   1.000
_cell.length_c   1.000
_cell.angle_alpha   90.00
_cell.angle_beta   90.00
_cell.angle_gamma   90.00
#
_symmetry.space_group_name_H-M   'P 1'
#
loop_
_entity.id
_entity.type
_entity.pdbx_description
1 polymer ?
#
loop_
_entity_poly.entity_id
_entity_poly.type
_entity_poly.pdbx_seq_one_letter_code
_entity_poly.pdbx_strand_id
1 'polypeptide(L)'
;ASDIEQFLAALYNQRDAVVEAARKLLSDERAPRRQKLLADLIHNLNENILAEDKEDDKKWFEGLESRFKNKSSYMRYSCESRIRSYMKEVSSFISNVHPTARDAYKGIIDLMSDKLKSVKYNGCYFDRREEEAVRLCTTEGWFSCQGPFDKDDCPCKHSINPYSNRESRILFSTWNLDHIIEKKRAVIPELAEAVKTRDGREVNWEYFYQLLFTVDNLKLVHIACHKKTNHNLSCDKTKIYRKRKQNHKIS
;
A
#
# COMPACT_ATOMS: atom_id res chain seq x y z
N ALA A 1 -34.10 -17.42 5.69
CA ALA A 1 -32.81 -16.80 5.98
C ALA A 1 -32.21 -17.49 7.20
N SER A 2 -30.97 -17.94 7.10
CA SER A 2 -30.24 -18.55 8.22
C SER A 2 -30.08 -17.55 9.38
N ASP A 3 -29.87 -18.02 10.61
CA ASP A 3 -29.69 -17.14 11.78
C ASP A 3 -28.60 -16.08 11.56
N ILE A 4 -27.54 -16.44 10.83
CA ILE A 4 -26.44 -15.53 10.52
C ILE A 4 -26.83 -14.46 9.49
N GLU A 5 -27.66 -14.79 8.49
CA GLU A 5 -28.18 -13.81 7.53
C GLU A 5 -29.10 -12.80 8.22
N GLN A 6 -29.95 -13.26 9.14
CA GLN A 6 -30.82 -12.39 9.92
C GLN A 6 -30.01 -11.45 10.82
N PHE A 7 -28.97 -11.98 11.48
CA PHE A 7 -28.05 -11.18 12.28
C PHE A 7 -27.36 -10.11 11.43
N LEU A 8 -26.77 -10.48 10.30
CA LEU A 8 -26.11 -9.52 9.40
C LEU A 8 -27.10 -8.46 8.89
N ALA A 9 -28.32 -8.86 8.50
CA ALA A 9 -29.35 -7.91 8.08
C ALA A 9 -29.71 -6.91 9.19
N ALA A 10 -29.79 -7.34 10.44
CA ALA A 10 -30.03 -6.46 11.59
C ALA A 10 -28.88 -5.45 11.79
N LEU A 11 -27.63 -5.87 11.61
CA LEU A 11 -26.46 -4.99 11.71
C LEU A 11 -26.51 -3.81 10.73
N TYR A 12 -27.04 -4.04 9.53
CA TYR A 12 -27.17 -3.00 8.51
C TYR A 12 -28.44 -2.16 8.69
N ASN A 13 -29.59 -2.80 8.90
CA ASN A 13 -30.89 -2.12 8.90
C ASN A 13 -31.23 -1.41 10.21
N GLN A 14 -30.64 -1.84 11.33
CA GLN A 14 -30.93 -1.33 12.68
C GLN A 14 -29.65 -0.93 13.41
N ARG A 15 -28.66 -0.46 12.64
CA ARG A 15 -27.29 -0.20 13.09
C ARG A 15 -27.21 0.59 14.40
N ASP A 16 -27.86 1.74 14.49
CA ASP A 16 -27.78 2.60 15.69
C ASP A 16 -28.38 1.94 16.93
N ALA A 17 -29.52 1.24 16.77
CA ALA A 17 -30.16 0.50 17.86
C ALA A 17 -29.27 -0.65 18.34
N VAL A 18 -28.62 -1.37 17.42
CA VAL A 18 -27.67 -2.44 17.75
C VAL A 18 -26.45 -1.89 18.48
N VAL A 19 -25.89 -0.76 18.04
CA VAL A 19 -24.74 -0.11 18.70
C VAL A 19 -25.09 0.31 20.12
N GLU A 20 -26.27 0.91 20.34
CA GLU A 20 -26.69 1.34 21.66
C GLU A 20 -26.93 0.16 22.60
N ALA A 21 -27.59 -0.90 22.10
CA ALA A 21 -27.77 -2.14 22.84
C ALA A 21 -26.42 -2.79 23.21
N ALA A 22 -25.47 -2.83 22.27
CA ALA A 22 -24.14 -3.38 22.51
C ALA A 22 -23.35 -2.56 23.55
N ARG A 23 -23.47 -1.23 23.54
CA ARG A 23 -22.85 -0.35 24.57
C ARG A 23 -23.42 -0.60 25.96
N LYS A 24 -24.74 -0.72 26.07
CA LYS A 24 -25.42 -1.05 27.33
C LYS A 24 -25.03 -2.43 27.85
N LEU A 25 -24.89 -3.42 26.97
CA LEU A 25 -24.40 -4.74 27.38
C LEU A 25 -22.93 -4.67 27.81
N LEU A 26 -22.11 -3.88 27.13
CA LEU A 26 -20.68 -3.77 27.43
C LEU A 26 -20.40 -3.10 28.79
N SER A 27 -21.25 -2.18 29.25
CA SER A 27 -21.01 -1.42 30.49
C SER A 27 -20.94 -2.31 31.75
N ASP A 28 -21.75 -3.37 31.79
CA ASP A 28 -21.84 -4.28 32.94
C ASP A 28 -21.16 -5.64 32.69
N GLU A 29 -20.70 -5.89 31.46
CA GLU A 29 -20.06 -7.15 31.09
C GLU A 29 -18.66 -7.27 31.71
N ARG A 30 -18.36 -8.42 32.32
CA ARG A 30 -17.06 -8.70 32.96
C ARG A 30 -16.25 -9.78 32.27
N ALA A 31 -16.88 -10.61 31.43
CA ALA A 31 -16.17 -11.68 30.74
C ALA A 31 -15.31 -11.09 29.61
N PRO A 32 -13.97 -11.24 29.63
CA PRO A 32 -13.08 -10.57 28.66
C PRO A 32 -13.41 -10.91 27.20
N ARG A 33 -13.77 -12.16 26.92
CA ARG A 33 -14.17 -12.60 25.58
C ARG A 33 -15.43 -11.89 25.09
N ARG A 34 -16.42 -11.68 25.96
CA ARG A 34 -17.68 -11.00 25.62
C ARG A 34 -17.45 -9.50 25.45
N GLN A 35 -16.65 -8.89 26.33
CA GLN A 35 -16.22 -7.50 26.17
C GLN A 35 -15.53 -7.27 24.82
N LYS A 36 -14.60 -8.16 24.42
CA LYS A 36 -13.91 -8.05 23.14
C LYS A 36 -14.87 -8.13 21.95
N LEU A 37 -15.78 -9.10 21.94
CA LEU A 37 -16.77 -9.24 20.87
C LEU A 37 -17.70 -8.01 20.76
N LEU A 38 -18.18 -7.50 21.90
CA LEU A 38 -19.03 -6.30 21.92
C LEU A 38 -18.27 -5.06 21.49
N ALA A 39 -17.03 -4.87 21.96
CA ALA A 39 -16.18 -3.76 21.56
C ALA A 39 -15.86 -3.80 20.06
N ASP A 40 -15.54 -4.98 19.51
CA ASP A 40 -15.28 -5.16 18.08
C ASP A 40 -16.55 -4.90 17.25
N LEU A 41 -17.71 -5.36 17.71
CA LEU A 41 -18.99 -5.09 17.07
C LEU A 41 -19.27 -3.57 17.03
N ILE A 42 -19.16 -2.90 18.17
CA ILE A 42 -19.36 -1.44 18.27
C ILE A 42 -18.37 -0.71 17.37
N HIS A 43 -17.09 -1.11 17.37
CA HIS A 43 -16.07 -0.50 16.51
C HIS A 43 -16.46 -0.60 15.02
N ASN A 44 -16.81 -1.80 14.55
CA ASN A 44 -17.15 -2.03 13.14
C ASN A 44 -18.45 -1.32 12.73
N LEU A 45 -19.39 -1.16 13.67
CA LEU A 45 -20.65 -0.43 13.43
C LEU A 45 -20.57 1.07 13.74
N ASN A 46 -19.46 1.60 14.26
CA ASN A 46 -19.32 3.03 14.56
C ASN A 46 -18.44 3.70 13.50
N GLU A 47 -18.92 3.68 12.26
CA GLU A 47 -18.27 4.22 11.09
C GLU A 47 -18.99 5.44 10.49
N ASN A 48 -18.26 6.27 9.76
CA ASN A 48 -18.82 7.35 8.96
C ASN A 48 -18.13 7.39 7.59
N ILE A 49 -18.23 6.28 6.85
CA ILE A 49 -17.53 6.10 5.56
C ILE A 49 -17.92 7.20 4.56
N LEU A 50 -19.20 7.59 4.50
CA LEU A 50 -19.71 8.53 3.51
C LEU A 50 -19.14 9.95 3.71
N ALA A 51 -18.84 10.36 4.95
CA ALA A 51 -18.18 11.64 5.19
C ALA A 51 -16.77 11.66 4.58
N GLU A 52 -16.48 12.71 3.83
CA GLU A 52 -15.20 12.91 3.15
C GLU A 52 -14.43 14.09 3.74
N ASP A 53 -15.13 15.18 4.04
CA ASP A 53 -14.52 16.41 4.54
C ASP A 53 -14.39 16.41 6.06
N LYS A 54 -13.42 17.18 6.55
CA LYS A 54 -13.11 17.29 7.98
C LYS A 54 -14.24 17.88 8.80
N GLU A 55 -15.04 18.76 8.21
CA GLU A 55 -16.17 19.35 8.92
C GLU A 55 -17.27 18.33 9.22
N ASP A 56 -17.42 17.31 8.35
CA ASP A 56 -18.44 16.26 8.48
C ASP A 56 -18.00 15.10 9.38
N ASP A 57 -16.69 14.95 9.65
CA ASP A 57 -16.16 13.88 10.50
C ASP A 57 -14.87 14.28 11.24
N LYS A 58 -14.97 15.25 12.14
CA LYS A 58 -13.83 15.77 12.92
C LYS A 58 -13.07 14.68 13.68
N LYS A 59 -13.79 13.69 14.21
CA LYS A 59 -13.23 12.57 14.98
C LYS A 59 -12.26 11.75 14.15
N TRP A 60 -12.58 11.50 12.88
CA TRP A 60 -11.66 10.82 11.99
C TRP A 60 -10.32 11.56 11.94
N PHE A 61 -10.28 12.88 11.81
CA PHE A 61 -9.06 13.70 11.64
C PHE A 61 -8.25 13.95 12.93
N GLU A 62 -8.68 13.47 14.09
CA GLU A 62 -7.94 13.66 15.34
C GLU A 62 -6.51 13.11 15.25
N GLY A 63 -5.55 13.92 15.69
CA GLY A 63 -4.12 13.62 15.64
C GLY A 63 -3.44 13.89 14.29
N LEU A 64 -4.17 14.33 13.26
CA LEU A 64 -3.57 14.75 12.00
C LEU A 64 -3.23 16.23 11.98
N GLU A 65 -2.24 16.58 11.15
CA GLU A 65 -1.89 17.96 10.83
C GLU A 65 -3.09 18.74 10.24
N SER A 66 -3.15 20.04 10.52
CA SER A 66 -4.26 20.92 10.13
C SER A 66 -4.43 21.11 8.62
N ARG A 67 -3.41 20.77 7.82
CA ARG A 67 -3.43 20.84 6.35
C ARG A 67 -4.40 19.85 5.71
N PHE A 68 -4.71 18.73 6.37
CA PHE A 68 -5.61 17.72 5.80
C PHE A 68 -7.07 18.14 5.99
N LYS A 69 -7.75 18.40 4.87
CA LYS A 69 -9.14 18.86 4.82
C LYS A 69 -10.14 17.76 4.45
N ASN A 70 -9.69 16.73 3.74
CA ASN A 70 -10.50 15.57 3.37
C ASN A 70 -9.75 14.26 3.57
N LYS A 71 -10.49 13.16 3.78
CA LYS A 71 -9.94 11.85 4.12
C LYS A 71 -9.02 11.34 3.01
N SER A 72 -9.46 11.48 1.78
CA SER A 72 -8.75 11.04 0.59
C SER A 72 -7.43 11.79 0.39
N SER A 73 -7.33 13.08 0.74
CA SER A 73 -6.06 13.82 0.70
C SER A 73 -5.03 13.27 1.68
N TYR A 74 -5.46 12.86 2.87
CA TYR A 74 -4.58 12.18 3.83
C TYR A 74 -4.20 10.79 3.34
N MET A 75 -5.14 10.02 2.81
CA MET A 75 -4.88 8.67 2.29
C MET A 75 -3.90 8.70 1.11
N ARG A 76 -4.06 9.66 0.19
CA ARG A 76 -3.09 9.94 -0.88
C ARG A 76 -1.71 10.22 -0.30
N TYR A 77 -1.61 11.17 0.64
CA TYR A 77 -0.35 11.50 1.31
C TYR A 77 0.29 10.30 2.01
N SER A 78 -0.52 9.44 2.63
CA SER A 78 -0.06 8.21 3.29
C SER A 78 0.58 7.25 2.29
N CYS A 79 -0.02 7.06 1.11
CA CYS A 79 0.60 6.29 0.02
C CYS A 79 1.90 6.94 -0.46
N GLU A 80 1.86 8.23 -0.79
CA GLU A 80 3.04 8.96 -1.28
C GLU A 80 4.22 8.84 -0.31
N SER A 81 3.94 8.91 1.00
CA SER A 81 4.95 8.80 2.05
C SER A 81 5.66 7.43 2.04
N ARG A 82 4.91 6.35 1.79
CA ARG A 82 5.48 4.99 1.64
C ARG A 82 6.39 4.89 0.41
N ILE A 83 5.92 5.38 -0.73
CA ILE A 83 6.69 5.37 -1.98
C ILE A 83 7.94 6.26 -1.89
N ARG A 84 7.83 7.46 -1.28
CA ARG A 84 8.98 8.34 -1.00
C ARG A 84 10.00 7.66 -0.10
N SER A 85 9.57 6.88 0.89
CA SER A 85 10.48 6.10 1.74
C SER A 85 11.26 5.08 0.92
N TYR A 86 10.62 4.41 -0.05
CA TYR A 86 11.31 3.47 -0.94
C TYR A 86 12.36 4.18 -1.79
N MET A 87 12.04 5.37 -2.33
CA MET A 87 13.01 6.17 -3.08
C MET A 87 14.18 6.62 -2.20
N LYS A 88 13.92 7.02 -0.95
CA LYS A 88 14.96 7.36 0.03
C LYS A 88 15.92 6.19 0.27
N GLU A 89 15.40 4.97 0.35
CA GLU A 89 16.23 3.77 0.52
C GLU A 89 17.10 3.50 -0.72
N VAL A 90 16.55 3.62 -1.93
CA VAL A 90 17.30 3.49 -3.19
C VAL A 90 18.42 4.51 -3.28
N SER A 91 18.14 5.77 -2.93
CA SER A 91 19.13 6.85 -2.88
C SER A 91 20.19 6.60 -1.80
N SER A 92 19.80 6.14 -0.62
CA SER A 92 20.75 5.85 0.47
C SER A 92 21.74 4.75 0.13
N PHE A 93 21.37 3.83 -0.76
CA PHE A 93 22.24 2.73 -1.19
C PHE A 93 23.46 3.19 -1.99
N ILE A 94 23.50 4.45 -2.46
CA ILE A 94 24.64 4.99 -3.24
C ILE A 94 25.99 4.84 -2.52
N SER A 95 26.01 4.83 -1.19
CA SER A 95 27.23 4.60 -0.40
C SER A 95 27.85 3.22 -0.67
N ASN A 96 27.00 2.23 -0.97
CA ASN A 96 27.36 0.84 -1.19
C ASN A 96 27.65 0.54 -2.67
N VAL A 97 27.40 1.50 -3.56
CA VAL A 97 27.71 1.39 -4.98
C VAL A 97 29.20 1.60 -5.21
N HIS A 98 29.79 0.78 -6.08
CA HIS A 98 31.21 0.88 -6.47
C HIS A 98 31.54 2.30 -6.96
N PRO A 99 32.67 2.91 -6.53
CA PRO A 99 32.96 4.31 -6.82
C PRO A 99 32.83 4.70 -8.30
N THR A 100 33.31 3.86 -9.20
CA THR A 100 33.26 4.10 -10.66
C THR A 100 31.86 4.04 -11.27
N ALA A 101 30.88 3.49 -10.54
CA ALA A 101 29.50 3.34 -10.98
C ALA A 101 28.54 4.38 -10.35
N ARG A 102 29.01 5.18 -9.37
CA ARG A 102 28.17 6.09 -8.58
C ARG A 102 27.47 7.16 -9.42
N ASP A 103 28.18 7.78 -10.36
CA ASP A 103 27.59 8.85 -11.18
C ASP A 103 26.49 8.31 -12.10
N ALA A 104 26.71 7.13 -12.69
CA ALA A 104 25.70 6.47 -13.52
C ALA A 104 24.48 6.02 -12.68
N TYR A 105 24.71 5.51 -11.46
CA TYR A 105 23.64 5.16 -10.53
C TYR A 105 22.85 6.40 -10.09
N LYS A 106 23.53 7.53 -9.83
CA LYS A 106 22.89 8.81 -9.51
C LYS A 106 22.03 9.33 -10.66
N GLY A 107 22.51 9.24 -11.89
CA GLY A 107 21.70 9.58 -13.07
C GLY A 107 20.40 8.78 -13.15
N ILE A 108 20.43 7.49 -12.80
CA ILE A 108 19.22 6.66 -12.72
C ILE A 108 18.30 7.08 -11.56
N ILE A 109 18.85 7.41 -10.39
CA ILE A 109 18.09 7.95 -9.26
C ILE A 109 17.34 9.21 -9.67
N ASP A 110 17.97 10.11 -10.42
CA ASP A 110 17.37 11.37 -10.86
C ASP A 110 16.20 11.08 -11.82
N LEU A 111 16.39 10.19 -12.81
CA LEU A 111 15.33 9.73 -13.72
C LEU A 111 14.13 9.13 -12.97
N MET A 112 14.38 8.24 -12.01
CA MET A 112 13.32 7.64 -11.19
C MET A 112 12.60 8.69 -10.33
N SER A 113 13.35 9.63 -9.76
CA SER A 113 12.81 10.71 -8.93
C SER A 113 11.89 11.62 -9.74
N ASP A 114 12.28 12.00 -10.94
CA ASP A 114 11.48 12.85 -11.81
C ASP A 114 10.23 12.13 -12.31
N LYS A 115 10.35 10.84 -12.65
CA LYS A 115 9.18 10.01 -12.97
C LYS A 115 8.22 9.93 -11.78
N LEU A 116 8.70 9.65 -10.57
CA LEU A 116 7.86 9.62 -9.36
C LEU A 116 7.14 10.95 -9.12
N LYS A 117 7.82 12.09 -9.28
CA LYS A 117 7.18 13.42 -9.16
C LYS A 117 6.07 13.58 -10.20
N SER A 118 6.31 13.17 -11.45
CA SER A 118 5.31 13.30 -12.54
C SER A 118 4.02 12.52 -12.27
N VAL A 119 4.11 11.38 -11.56
CA VAL A 119 2.97 10.54 -11.18
C VAL A 119 2.53 10.75 -9.73
N LYS A 120 2.97 11.85 -9.08
CA LYS A 120 2.64 12.19 -7.68
C LYS A 120 2.87 11.02 -6.73
N TYR A 121 4.01 10.35 -6.87
CA TYR A 121 4.45 9.22 -6.03
C TYR A 121 3.40 8.10 -5.87
N ASN A 122 2.60 7.86 -6.91
CA ASN A 122 1.52 6.88 -6.93
C ASN A 122 0.52 7.04 -5.78
N GLY A 123 0.34 8.27 -5.28
CA GLY A 123 -0.61 8.58 -4.21
C GLY A 123 -2.03 8.09 -4.51
N CYS A 124 -2.39 7.99 -5.80
CA CYS A 124 -3.67 7.51 -6.27
C CYS A 124 -4.04 6.10 -5.79
N TYR A 125 -3.06 5.25 -5.47
CA TYR A 125 -3.33 3.89 -4.99
C TYR A 125 -4.26 3.85 -3.77
N PHE A 126 -4.22 4.87 -2.91
CA PHE A 126 -5.04 4.90 -1.70
C PHE A 126 -6.20 5.91 -1.74
N ASP A 127 -6.36 6.72 -2.79
CA ASP A 127 -7.47 7.68 -2.90
C ASP A 127 -8.68 7.02 -3.57
N ARG A 128 -9.79 6.90 -2.83
CA ARG A 128 -11.01 6.22 -3.31
C ARG A 128 -11.73 6.95 -4.45
N ARG A 129 -11.43 8.24 -4.67
CA ARG A 129 -12.02 9.10 -5.71
C ARG A 129 -11.28 9.06 -7.04
N GLU A 130 -10.16 8.34 -7.10
CA GLU A 130 -9.44 8.12 -8.37
C GLU A 130 -10.18 7.08 -9.22
N GLU A 131 -9.69 6.84 -10.43
CA GLU A 131 -10.25 5.83 -11.32
C GLU A 131 -10.01 4.40 -10.79
N GLU A 132 -10.94 3.48 -11.04
CA GLU A 132 -10.83 2.07 -10.64
C GLU A 132 -9.53 1.41 -11.13
N ALA A 133 -9.09 1.75 -12.34
CA ALA A 133 -7.87 1.19 -12.92
C ALA A 133 -6.58 1.55 -12.16
N VAL A 134 -6.60 2.57 -11.29
CA VAL A 134 -5.40 3.05 -10.59
C VAL A 134 -5.47 2.89 -9.07
N ARG A 135 -6.66 2.89 -8.45
CA ARG A 135 -6.79 2.78 -6.99
C ARG A 135 -6.82 1.32 -6.53
N LEU A 136 -6.42 1.08 -5.28
CA LEU A 136 -6.39 -0.25 -4.65
C LEU A 136 -7.63 -0.55 -3.79
N CYS A 137 -8.63 0.34 -3.79
CA CYS A 137 -9.84 0.20 -3.00
C CYS A 137 -11.12 0.36 -3.83
N THR A 138 -12.26 -0.06 -3.28
CA THR A 138 -13.59 0.24 -3.86
C THR A 138 -13.93 1.72 -3.73
N THR A 139 -15.00 2.18 -4.39
CA THR A 139 -15.43 3.59 -4.40
C THR A 139 -15.73 4.12 -3.00
N GLU A 140 -16.11 3.22 -2.09
CA GLU A 140 -16.38 3.47 -0.69
C GLU A 140 -15.10 3.48 0.16
N GLY A 141 -13.98 3.00 -0.38
CA GLY A 141 -12.67 2.95 0.28
C GLY A 141 -12.32 1.61 0.92
N TRP A 142 -12.96 0.50 0.51
CA TRP A 142 -12.60 -0.84 0.99
C TRP A 142 -11.35 -1.37 0.30
N PHE A 143 -10.31 -1.65 1.08
CA PHE A 143 -9.11 -2.34 0.64
C PHE A 143 -9.20 -3.82 0.97
N SER A 144 -8.76 -4.65 0.03
CA SER A 144 -8.66 -6.10 0.21
C SER A 144 -7.20 -6.52 0.22
N CYS A 145 -6.83 -7.40 1.14
CA CYS A 145 -5.50 -7.98 1.17
C CYS A 145 -5.28 -8.84 -0.08
N GLN A 146 -4.17 -8.59 -0.77
CA GLN A 146 -3.77 -9.31 -1.98
C GLN A 146 -3.05 -10.64 -1.67
N GLY A 147 -2.99 -11.05 -0.39
CA GLY A 147 -2.30 -12.26 0.05
C GLY A 147 -0.78 -12.12 0.12
N PRO A 148 -0.08 -13.07 0.76
CA PRO A 148 1.38 -13.08 0.83
C PRO A 148 2.01 -13.12 -0.58
N PHE A 149 3.29 -12.79 -0.69
CA PHE A 149 4.00 -12.71 -1.98
C PHE A 149 3.95 -14.02 -2.81
N ASP A 150 3.79 -15.17 -2.14
CA ASP A 150 3.81 -16.52 -2.72
C ASP A 150 2.42 -17.14 -2.90
N LYS A 151 1.35 -16.33 -2.83
CA LYS A 151 -0.04 -16.75 -3.06
C LYS A 151 -0.75 -15.72 -3.91
N ASP A 152 -1.73 -16.15 -4.69
CA ASP A 152 -2.52 -15.24 -5.51
C ASP A 152 -3.50 -14.42 -4.66
N ASP A 153 -4.09 -15.04 -3.63
CA ASP A 153 -5.13 -14.43 -2.80
C ASP A 153 -4.84 -14.49 -1.29
N CYS A 154 -5.54 -13.65 -0.53
CA CYS A 154 -5.54 -13.72 0.93
C CYS A 154 -6.46 -14.84 1.45
N PRO A 155 -5.92 -15.88 2.12
CA PRO A 155 -6.74 -17.01 2.61
C PRO A 155 -7.72 -16.58 3.71
N CYS A 156 -7.39 -15.54 4.47
CA CYS A 156 -8.23 -15.02 5.54
C CYS A 156 -9.19 -13.92 5.08
N LYS A 157 -9.21 -13.56 3.78
CA LYS A 157 -10.07 -12.51 3.22
C LYS A 157 -9.98 -11.19 4.00
N HIS A 158 -8.79 -10.83 4.50
CA HIS A 158 -8.61 -9.61 5.28
C HIS A 158 -9.02 -8.39 4.44
N SER A 159 -9.84 -7.53 5.02
CA SER A 159 -10.26 -6.26 4.43
C SER A 159 -10.23 -5.15 5.46
N ILE A 160 -10.20 -3.90 5.00
CA ILE A 160 -10.25 -2.72 5.86
C ILE A 160 -10.78 -1.53 5.09
N ASN A 161 -11.54 -0.66 5.76
CA ASN A 161 -11.88 0.65 5.23
C ASN A 161 -11.26 1.74 6.11
N PRO A 162 -10.09 2.31 5.74
CA PRO A 162 -9.46 3.38 6.53
C PRO A 162 -10.24 4.70 6.50
N TYR A 163 -11.26 4.82 5.64
CA TYR A 163 -12.15 5.98 5.61
C TYR A 163 -13.28 5.90 6.65
N SER A 164 -13.49 4.73 7.27
CA SER A 164 -14.62 4.49 8.17
C SER A 164 -14.53 5.27 9.48
N ASN A 165 -13.41 5.12 10.20
CA ASN A 165 -13.19 5.74 11.50
C ASN A 165 -11.69 5.93 11.79
N ARG A 166 -11.39 6.67 12.87
CA ARG A 166 -10.03 7.02 13.29
C ARG A 166 -9.14 5.79 13.53
N GLU A 167 -9.67 4.76 14.16
CA GLU A 167 -8.89 3.57 14.52
C GLU A 167 -8.63 2.70 13.30
N SER A 168 -9.58 2.51 12.39
CA SER A 168 -9.35 1.84 11.09
C SER A 168 -8.29 2.57 10.27
N ARG A 169 -8.28 3.90 10.25
CA ARG A 169 -7.20 4.69 9.63
C ARG A 169 -5.83 4.39 10.26
N ILE A 170 -5.76 4.31 11.59
CA ILE A 170 -4.51 3.98 12.30
C ILE A 170 -4.08 2.55 12.01
N LEU A 171 -5.00 1.58 12.07
CA LEU A 171 -4.72 0.17 11.77
C LEU A 171 -4.19 -0.01 10.34
N PHE A 172 -4.64 0.79 9.38
CA PHE A 172 -4.13 0.75 8.01
C PHE A 172 -2.63 1.13 7.90
N SER A 173 -2.04 1.78 8.91
CA SER A 173 -0.58 1.97 8.97
C SER A 173 0.19 0.66 9.16
N THR A 174 -0.46 -0.39 9.67
CA THR A 174 0.14 -1.73 9.82
C THR A 174 0.09 -2.56 8.54
N TRP A 175 -0.75 -2.16 7.57
CA TRP A 175 -0.82 -2.77 6.24
C TRP A 175 0.39 -2.33 5.41
N ASN A 176 0.95 -3.23 4.63
CA ASN A 176 2.19 -3.01 3.88
C ASN A 176 1.94 -3.04 2.37
N LEU A 177 2.69 -2.23 1.63
CA LEU A 177 2.92 -2.45 0.20
C LEU A 177 4.19 -3.29 0.10
N ASP A 178 4.02 -4.61 0.14
CA ASP A 178 5.09 -5.58 0.18
C ASP A 178 5.65 -5.86 -1.22
N HIS A 179 6.98 -5.89 -1.34
CA HIS A 179 7.66 -6.13 -2.61
C HIS A 179 7.73 -7.62 -2.90
N ILE A 180 7.12 -8.11 -3.99
CA ILE A 180 7.17 -9.53 -4.39
C ILE A 180 8.64 -9.93 -4.59
N ILE A 181 9.35 -9.24 -5.49
CA ILE A 181 10.81 -9.28 -5.58
C ILE A 181 11.36 -8.23 -4.62
N GLU A 182 12.01 -8.69 -3.55
CA GLU A 182 12.42 -7.84 -2.43
C GLU A 182 13.35 -6.69 -2.86
N LYS A 183 12.94 -5.45 -2.56
CA LYS A 183 13.72 -4.25 -2.92
C LYS A 183 15.16 -4.26 -2.40
N LYS A 184 15.37 -4.52 -1.10
CA LYS A 184 16.68 -4.40 -0.44
C LYS A 184 17.57 -5.60 -0.67
N ARG A 185 16.98 -6.79 -0.80
CA ARG A 185 17.72 -8.06 -0.96
C ARG A 185 18.01 -8.40 -2.42
N ALA A 186 17.16 -7.98 -3.35
CA ALA A 186 17.30 -8.33 -4.77
C ALA A 186 17.37 -7.10 -5.69
N VAL A 187 16.36 -6.22 -5.68
CA VAL A 187 16.22 -5.20 -6.75
C VAL A 187 17.31 -4.13 -6.72
N ILE A 188 17.57 -3.53 -5.55
CA ILE A 188 18.56 -2.45 -5.41
C ILE A 188 20.00 -2.97 -5.63
N PRO A 189 20.42 -4.10 -5.03
CA PRO A 189 21.73 -4.69 -5.32
C PRO A 189 21.91 -5.03 -6.81
N GLU A 190 20.88 -5.59 -7.46
CA GLU A 190 20.92 -5.92 -8.88
C GLU A 190 21.08 -4.67 -9.75
N LEU A 191 20.37 -3.58 -9.44
CA LEU A 191 20.53 -2.31 -10.14
C LEU A 191 21.97 -1.79 -10.03
N ALA A 192 22.53 -1.80 -8.83
CA ALA A 192 23.91 -1.36 -8.59
C ALA A 192 24.92 -2.19 -9.38
N GLU A 193 24.76 -3.52 -9.38
CA GLU A 193 25.65 -4.42 -10.13
C GLU A 193 25.46 -4.26 -11.65
N ALA A 194 24.22 -4.08 -12.12
CA ALA A 194 23.92 -3.87 -13.53
C ALA A 194 24.57 -2.59 -14.06
N VAL A 195 24.58 -1.51 -13.28
CA VAL A 195 25.26 -0.25 -13.62
C VAL A 195 26.78 -0.45 -13.69
N LYS A 196 27.36 -1.19 -12.74
CA LYS A 196 28.80 -1.46 -12.68
C LYS A 196 29.28 -2.34 -13.84
N THR A 197 28.53 -3.38 -14.20
CA THR A 197 28.91 -4.41 -15.18
C THR A 197 28.32 -4.18 -16.57
N ARG A 198 27.81 -2.96 -16.83
CA ARG A 198 27.06 -2.66 -18.05
C ARG A 198 27.85 -2.88 -19.34
N ASP A 199 29.18 -2.74 -19.32
CA ASP A 199 30.06 -2.99 -20.47
C ASP A 199 29.53 -2.36 -21.78
N GLY A 200 29.25 -1.06 -21.72
CA GLY A 200 28.68 -0.28 -22.83
C GLY A 200 27.18 -0.50 -23.11
N ARG A 201 26.49 -1.41 -22.41
CA ARG A 201 25.03 -1.56 -22.48
C ARG A 201 24.32 -0.45 -21.70
N GLU A 202 23.10 -0.13 -22.11
CA GLU A 202 22.23 0.80 -21.40
C GLU A 202 21.34 0.02 -20.41
N VAL A 203 21.38 0.40 -19.13
CA VAL A 203 20.51 -0.19 -18.11
C VAL A 203 19.07 0.27 -18.35
N ASN A 204 18.15 -0.67 -18.36
CA ASN A 204 16.71 -0.42 -18.46
C ASN A 204 16.17 0.02 -17.10
N TRP A 205 16.38 1.29 -16.75
CA TRP A 205 15.94 1.82 -15.46
C TRP A 205 14.42 1.76 -15.27
N GLU A 206 13.63 1.78 -16.35
CA GLU A 206 12.17 1.65 -16.26
C GLU A 206 11.73 0.29 -15.69
N TYR A 207 12.48 -0.78 -15.97
CA TYR A 207 12.23 -2.09 -15.38
C TYR A 207 12.41 -2.07 -13.85
N PHE A 208 13.52 -1.48 -13.38
CA PHE A 208 13.75 -1.33 -11.94
C PHE A 208 12.74 -0.37 -11.30
N TYR A 209 12.29 0.67 -12.01
CA TYR A 209 11.23 1.57 -11.55
C TYR A 209 9.93 0.81 -11.27
N GLN A 210 9.52 -0.07 -12.20
CA GLN A 210 8.35 -0.93 -12.01
C GLN A 210 8.51 -1.78 -10.75
N LEU A 211 9.64 -2.48 -10.62
CA LEU A 211 9.89 -3.31 -9.45
C LEU A 211 9.90 -2.54 -8.13
N LEU A 212 10.39 -1.30 -8.12
CA LEU A 212 10.58 -0.54 -6.88
C LEU A 212 9.32 0.19 -6.43
N PHE A 213 8.47 0.65 -7.36
CA PHE A 213 7.48 1.68 -7.06
C PHE A 213 6.06 1.39 -7.56
N THR A 214 5.83 0.35 -8.36
CA THR A 214 4.51 0.07 -8.93
C THR A 214 3.90 -1.22 -8.40
N VAL A 215 2.58 -1.34 -8.57
CA VAL A 215 1.81 -2.56 -8.25
C VAL A 215 2.18 -3.77 -9.11
N ASP A 216 3.05 -3.61 -10.11
CA ASP A 216 3.64 -4.74 -10.85
C ASP A 216 4.47 -5.64 -9.92
N ASN A 217 5.01 -5.08 -8.83
CA ASN A 217 5.80 -5.80 -7.85
C ASN A 217 5.39 -5.48 -6.39
N LEU A 218 4.37 -4.66 -6.18
CA LEU A 218 3.85 -4.30 -4.85
C LEU A 218 2.51 -4.99 -4.59
N LYS A 219 2.40 -5.74 -3.49
CA LYS A 219 1.13 -6.27 -2.98
C LYS A 219 0.72 -5.52 -1.72
N LEU A 220 -0.52 -5.03 -1.68
CA LEU A 220 -1.12 -4.51 -0.45
C LEU A 220 -1.53 -5.68 0.45
N VAL A 221 -0.88 -5.80 1.59
CA VAL A 221 -1.06 -6.94 2.52
C VAL A 221 -1.34 -6.50 3.94
N HIS A 222 -2.27 -7.20 4.59
CA HIS A 222 -2.44 -7.15 6.03
C HIS A 222 -1.15 -7.63 6.72
N ILE A 223 -0.84 -7.12 7.92
CA ILE A 223 0.40 -7.45 8.64
C ILE A 223 0.59 -8.96 8.85
N ALA A 224 -0.49 -9.71 9.06
CA ALA A 224 -0.43 -11.18 9.22
C ALA A 224 -0.12 -11.93 7.90
N CYS A 225 -0.31 -11.28 6.74
CA CYS A 225 0.04 -11.82 5.42
C CYS A 225 1.42 -11.33 4.93
N HIS A 226 2.06 -10.41 5.64
CA HIS A 226 3.40 -9.93 5.31
C HIS A 226 4.46 -10.90 5.84
N LYS A 227 4.86 -11.86 5.00
CA LYS A 227 5.90 -12.84 5.32
C LYS A 227 7.27 -12.16 5.35
N LYS A 228 7.88 -12.03 6.52
CA LYS A 228 9.23 -11.44 6.67
C LYS A 228 10.39 -12.39 6.30
N THR A 229 10.07 -13.59 5.82
CA THR A 229 11.04 -14.55 5.31
C THR A 229 11.70 -14.03 4.03
N ASN A 230 12.78 -14.66 3.57
CA ASN A 230 13.31 -14.37 2.24
C ASN A 230 12.30 -14.83 1.18
N HIS A 231 12.06 -14.02 0.16
CA HIS A 231 11.14 -14.35 -0.93
C HIS A 231 11.80 -15.29 -1.95
N ASN A 232 13.14 -15.34 -1.98
CA ASN A 232 13.94 -16.15 -2.91
C ASN A 232 13.59 -15.91 -4.39
N LEU A 233 13.14 -14.70 -4.72
CA LEU A 233 12.87 -14.25 -6.08
C LEU A 233 13.97 -13.33 -6.57
N SER A 234 14.29 -13.41 -7.86
CA SER A 234 15.33 -12.62 -8.51
C SER A 234 14.78 -11.77 -9.64
N CYS A 235 15.48 -10.70 -9.98
CA CYS A 235 15.16 -9.91 -11.17
C CYS A 235 15.27 -10.77 -12.44
N ASP A 236 14.38 -10.52 -13.40
CA ASP A 236 14.40 -11.06 -14.76
C ASP A 236 15.62 -10.49 -15.51
N LYS A 237 16.62 -11.35 -15.68
CA LYS A 237 17.90 -11.00 -16.31
C LYS A 237 17.74 -10.50 -17.75
N THR A 238 16.66 -10.87 -18.43
CA THR A 238 16.41 -10.44 -19.83
C THR A 238 15.93 -8.99 -19.93
N LYS A 239 15.44 -8.40 -18.82
CA LYS A 239 14.88 -7.04 -18.78
C LYS A 239 15.83 -6.00 -18.21
N ILE A 240 16.99 -6.41 -17.66
CA ILE A 240 17.96 -5.53 -16.99
C ILE A 240 18.54 -4.46 -17.93
N TYR A 241 18.81 -4.83 -19.18
CA TYR A 241 19.40 -3.94 -20.17
C TYR A 241 18.41 -3.68 -21.32
N ARG A 242 18.48 -2.48 -21.91
CA ARG A 242 17.67 -2.17 -23.09
C ARG A 242 18.14 -3.01 -24.28
N LYS A 243 17.18 -3.46 -25.09
CA LYS A 243 17.49 -4.13 -26.36
C LYS A 243 18.24 -3.15 -27.27
N ARG A 244 19.36 -3.60 -27.86
CA ARG A 244 20.06 -2.82 -28.88
C ARG A 244 19.08 -2.60 -30.04
N LYS A 245 18.84 -1.34 -30.45
CA LYS A 245 18.13 -1.05 -31.70
C LYS A 245 18.94 -1.71 -32.83
N GLN A 246 18.38 -2.72 -33.49
CA GLN A 246 18.93 -3.21 -34.75
C GLN A 246 18.70 -2.11 -35.78
N ASN A 247 19.73 -1.31 -36.06
CA ASN A 247 19.74 -0.52 -37.27
C ASN A 247 19.81 -1.51 -38.43
N HIS A 248 18.67 -1.87 -39.02
CA HIS A 248 18.66 -2.46 -40.35
C HIS A 248 19.32 -1.44 -41.28
N LYS A 249 20.58 -1.69 -41.65
CA LYS A 249 21.17 -1.04 -42.81
C LYS A 249 20.34 -1.48 -44.01
N ILE A 250 19.54 -0.58 -44.56
CA ILE A 250 19.03 -0.72 -45.92
C ILE A 250 20.28 -0.65 -46.81
N SER A 251 20.61 -1.79 -47.41
CA SER A 251 21.65 -1.91 -48.44
C SER A 251 21.27 -1.17 -49.71
#